data_AF-A0A6M1SBB6-F1
#
_entry.id   AF-A0A6M1SBB6-F1
#
_cell.length_a   1.000
_cell.length_b   1.000
_cell.length_c   1.000
_cell.angle_alpha   90.00
_cell.angle_beta   90.00
_cell.angle_gamma   90.00
#
_symmetry.space_group_name_H-M   'P 1'
#
loop_
_entity.id
_entity.type
_entity.pdbx_description
1 polymer ?
#
loop_
_entity_poly.entity_id
_entity_poly.type
_entity_poly.pdbx_seq_one_letter_code
_entity_poly.pdbx_strand_id
1 'polypeptide(L)'
;MRYLHRAVTGIIEHIEASRLQVWKVTVDSVQHVTSATGEAEDMMTQSELLYGDVLEHYLVVADTAPQLAQQIECAVRDVESGASLASFLLVAYQDGGLISVSAGELPFQSVAEAADWWRPR
;
A
#
# COMPACT_ATOMS: atom_id res chain seq x y z
N MET A 1 7.58 6.14 -6.26
CA MET A 1 8.44 4.94 -6.28
C MET A 1 7.60 3.72 -5.97
N ARG A 2 7.85 2.58 -6.63
CA ARG A 2 6.98 1.40 -6.58
C ARG A 2 7.81 0.15 -6.41
N TYR A 3 7.43 -0.70 -5.46
CA TYR A 3 8.17 -1.92 -5.15
C TYR A 3 7.23 -3.10 -4.86
N LEU A 4 7.55 -4.27 -5.38
CA LEU A 4 6.86 -5.53 -5.13
C LEU A 4 7.54 -6.28 -3.97
N HIS A 5 6.72 -6.61 -2.98
CA HIS A 5 7.10 -7.33 -1.77
C HIS A 5 6.53 -8.74 -1.82
N ARG A 6 7.36 -9.73 -1.50
CA ARG A 6 6.95 -11.14 -1.31
C ARG A 6 6.85 -11.55 0.16
N ALA A 7 7.12 -10.61 1.06
CA ALA A 7 6.97 -10.76 2.50
C ALA A 7 6.56 -9.41 3.10
N VAL A 8 5.80 -9.42 4.20
CA VAL A 8 5.28 -8.21 4.84
C VAL A 8 6.02 -7.80 6.10
N THR A 9 6.94 -8.63 6.61
CA THR A 9 7.64 -8.39 7.89
C THR A 9 8.28 -7.00 7.95
N GLY A 10 9.06 -6.61 6.93
CA GLY A 10 9.71 -5.29 6.90
C GLY A 10 8.72 -4.13 6.80
N ILE A 11 7.55 -4.35 6.20
CA ILE A 11 6.48 -3.35 6.10
C ILE A 11 5.87 -3.12 7.50
N ILE A 12 5.54 -4.20 8.20
CA ILE A 12 4.95 -4.18 9.54
C ILE A 12 5.89 -3.54 10.55
N GLU A 13 7.15 -3.97 10.57
CA GLU A 13 8.19 -3.40 11.44
C GLU A 13 8.32 -1.89 11.21
N HIS A 14 8.25 -1.43 9.95
CA HIS A 14 8.32 -0.02 9.61
C HIS A 14 7.09 0.77 10.10
N ILE A 15 5.89 0.22 9.94
CA ILE A 15 4.63 0.82 10.44
C ILE A 15 4.72 1.01 11.96
N GLU A 16 5.12 -0.03 12.68
CA GLU A 16 5.21 -0.02 14.14
C GLU A 16 6.30 0.91 14.66
N ALA A 17 7.52 0.83 14.11
CA ALA A 17 8.64 1.67 14.50
C ALA A 17 8.37 3.15 14.26
N SER A 18 7.66 3.47 13.17
CA SER A 18 7.32 4.84 12.78
C SER A 18 6.00 5.32 13.38
N ARG A 19 5.28 4.46 14.12
CA ARG A 19 3.95 4.72 14.72
C ARG A 19 2.93 5.22 13.69
N LEU A 20 2.99 4.68 12.48
CA LEU A 20 2.04 5.01 11.43
C LEU A 20 0.72 4.29 11.67
N GLN A 21 -0.37 4.87 11.18
CA GLN A 21 -1.67 4.24 11.18
C GLN A 21 -1.96 3.65 9.80
N VAL A 22 -2.80 2.62 9.79
CA VAL A 22 -3.24 1.94 8.58
C VAL A 22 -4.72 2.26 8.36
N TRP A 23 -5.06 2.71 7.16
CA TRP A 23 -6.43 2.89 6.72
C TRP A 23 -6.72 1.98 5.55
N LYS A 24 -7.80 1.22 5.65
CA LYS A 24 -8.33 0.41 4.56
C LYS A 24 -9.29 1.27 3.74
N VAL A 25 -9.03 1.38 2.44
CA VAL A 25 -9.82 2.18 1.52
C VAL A 25 -10.38 1.30 0.41
N THR A 26 -11.70 1.28 0.29
CA THR A 26 -12.37 0.56 -0.82
C THR A 26 -12.20 1.35 -2.11
N VAL A 27 -11.86 0.66 -3.19
CA VAL A 27 -11.74 1.27 -4.53
C VAL A 27 -13.09 1.87 -4.93
N ASP A 28 -13.08 3.04 -5.57
CA ASP A 28 -14.27 3.81 -5.97
C ASP A 28 -15.19 4.24 -4.81
N SER A 29 -14.71 4.18 -3.57
CA SER A 29 -15.40 4.65 -2.38
C SER A 29 -14.65 5.80 -1.71
N VAL A 30 -15.40 6.72 -1.10
CA VAL A 30 -14.84 7.76 -0.22
C VAL A 30 -14.67 7.26 1.22
N GLN A 31 -15.11 6.04 1.51
CA GLN A 31 -15.05 5.48 2.85
C GLN A 31 -13.70 4.83 3.10
N HIS A 32 -13.11 5.20 4.23
CA HIS A 32 -11.97 4.52 4.81
C HIS A 32 -12.28 4.15 6.24
N VAL A 33 -11.74 3.03 6.69
CA VAL A 33 -11.78 2.63 8.09
C VAL A 33 -10.37 2.54 8.61
N THR A 34 -10.14 3.09 9.81
CA THR A 34 -8.91 2.80 10.55
C THR A 34 -8.86 1.30 10.79
N SER A 35 -7.75 0.68 10.44
CA SER A 35 -7.57 -0.76 10.62
C SER A 35 -6.25 -1.08 11.32
N ALA A 36 -6.09 -2.34 11.70
CA ALA A 36 -4.91 -2.83 12.39
C ALA A 36 -3.76 -3.06 11.40
N THR A 37 -2.53 -3.06 11.92
CA THR A 37 -1.32 -3.39 11.16
C THR A 37 -1.40 -4.78 10.49
N GLY A 38 -2.14 -5.71 11.10
CA GLY A 38 -2.38 -7.05 10.55
C GLY A 38 -3.10 -7.09 9.20
N GLU A 39 -3.76 -6.00 8.77
CA GLU A 39 -4.36 -5.96 7.42
C GLU A 39 -3.33 -6.14 6.31
N ALA A 40 -2.06 -5.77 6.54
CA ALA A 40 -1.01 -6.03 5.55
C ALA A 40 -0.76 -7.54 5.39
N GLU A 41 -0.83 -8.31 6.47
CA GLU A 41 -0.71 -9.78 6.44
C GLU A 41 -1.93 -10.42 5.77
N ASP A 42 -3.12 -9.95 6.11
CA ASP A 42 -4.36 -10.39 5.49
C ASP A 42 -4.37 -10.10 3.98
N MET A 43 -3.98 -8.89 3.58
CA MET A 43 -3.87 -8.50 2.18
C MET A 43 -2.82 -9.33 1.43
N MET A 44 -1.67 -9.62 2.06
CA MET A 44 -0.66 -10.50 1.48
C MET A 44 -1.23 -11.90 1.23
N THR A 45 -1.91 -12.49 2.22
CA THR A 45 -2.55 -13.80 2.08
C THR A 45 -3.60 -13.79 0.97
N GLN A 46 -4.39 -12.73 0.86
CA GLN A 46 -5.38 -12.58 -0.20
C GLN A 46 -4.75 -12.45 -1.58
N SER A 47 -3.62 -11.75 -1.70
CA SER A 47 -2.93 -11.55 -2.98
C SER A 47 -2.53 -12.86 -3.66
N GLU A 48 -2.21 -13.89 -2.87
CA GLU A 48 -1.85 -15.23 -3.35
C GLU A 48 -3.05 -15.98 -3.95
N LEU A 49 -4.27 -15.51 -3.69
CA LEU A 49 -5.52 -16.13 -4.08
C LEU A 49 -6.27 -15.35 -5.18
N LEU A 50 -5.70 -14.27 -5.70
CA LEU A 50 -6.36 -13.41 -6.68
C LEU A 50 -6.39 -14.02 -8.09
N TYR A 51 -5.38 -14.83 -8.47
CA TYR A 51 -5.31 -15.51 -9.78
C TYR A 51 -5.65 -14.62 -10.99
N GLY A 52 -5.15 -13.38 -11.00
CA GLY A 52 -5.44 -12.40 -12.06
C GLY A 52 -6.56 -11.40 -11.77
N ASP A 53 -7.29 -11.59 -10.66
CA ASP A 53 -8.29 -10.64 -10.17
C ASP A 53 -7.66 -9.49 -9.36
N VAL A 54 -8.42 -8.43 -9.11
CA VAL A 54 -7.97 -7.27 -8.31
C VAL A 54 -8.73 -7.21 -7.00
N LEU A 55 -8.01 -6.86 -5.93
CA LEU A 55 -8.63 -6.66 -4.65
C LEU A 55 -9.35 -5.30 -4.63
N GLU A 56 -10.61 -5.27 -4.19
CA GLU A 56 -11.45 -4.06 -4.18
C GLU A 56 -11.07 -3.05 -3.09
N HIS A 57 -9.87 -3.17 -2.50
CA HIS A 57 -9.37 -2.21 -1.54
C HIS A 57 -7.84 -2.13 -1.57
N TYR A 58 -7.34 -0.99 -1.11
CA TYR A 58 -5.92 -0.76 -0.85
C TYR A 58 -5.74 -0.25 0.57
N LEU A 59 -4.51 -0.34 1.09
CA LEU A 59 -4.16 0.25 2.37
C LEU A 59 -3.38 1.54 2.17
N VAL A 60 -3.64 2.48 3.05
CA VAL A 60 -2.92 3.73 3.16
C VAL A 60 -2.23 3.71 4.50
N VAL A 61 -0.94 4.03 4.50
CA VAL A 61 -0.14 4.09 5.70
C VAL A 61 0.44 5.50 5.83
N ALA A 62 0.10 6.18 6.92
CA ALA A 62 0.47 7.57 7.18
C ALA A 62 0.32 7.91 8.68
N ASP A 63 0.77 9.10 9.07
CA ASP A 63 0.62 9.64 10.42
C ASP A 63 -0.77 10.27 10.67
N THR A 64 -1.43 10.68 9.59
CA THR A 64 -2.70 11.40 9.60
C THR A 64 -3.69 10.79 8.62
N ALA A 65 -4.98 10.92 8.94
CA ALA A 65 -6.06 10.38 8.13
C ALA A 65 -5.98 10.92 6.69
N PRO A 66 -6.04 10.03 5.69
CA PRO A 66 -5.72 10.43 4.34
C PRO A 66 -6.92 11.13 3.69
N GLN A 67 -6.66 12.28 3.05
CA GLN A 67 -7.66 12.97 2.22
C GLN A 67 -7.57 12.43 0.80
N LEU A 68 -8.06 11.22 0.57
CA LEU A 68 -7.86 10.55 -0.71
C LEU A 68 -8.98 10.81 -1.71
N ALA A 69 -8.54 10.83 -2.97
CA ALA A 69 -9.40 10.83 -4.14
C ALA A 69 -10.05 9.45 -4.36
N GLN A 70 -11.16 9.44 -5.09
CA GLN A 70 -12.06 8.29 -5.28
C GLN A 70 -11.41 7.09 -5.99
N GLN A 71 -10.34 7.31 -6.77
CA GLN A 71 -9.72 6.30 -7.61
C GLN A 71 -8.29 6.00 -7.15
N ILE A 72 -7.91 4.73 -7.20
CA ILE A 72 -6.56 4.26 -6.83
C ILE A 72 -5.45 4.97 -7.61
N GLU A 73 -5.70 5.33 -8.87
CA GLU A 73 -4.75 6.08 -9.71
C GLU A 73 -4.44 7.46 -9.13
N CYS A 74 -5.47 8.14 -8.61
CA CYS A 74 -5.30 9.41 -7.94
C CYS A 74 -4.55 9.22 -6.62
N ALA A 75 -4.90 8.22 -5.82
CA ALA A 75 -4.19 7.91 -4.58
C ALA A 75 -2.69 7.65 -4.82
N VAL A 76 -2.36 6.85 -5.84
CA VAL A 76 -0.99 6.59 -6.27
C VAL A 76 -0.29 7.89 -6.64
N ARG A 77 -0.91 8.74 -7.47
CA ARG A 77 -0.35 10.03 -7.85
C ARG A 77 -0.14 10.94 -6.64
N ASP A 78 -1.09 10.98 -5.72
CA ASP A 78 -1.06 11.84 -4.53
C ASP A 78 0.07 11.42 -3.59
N VAL A 79 0.28 10.11 -3.41
CA VAL A 79 1.40 9.60 -2.60
C VAL A 79 2.74 9.75 -3.31
N GLU A 80 2.81 9.57 -4.63
CA GLU A 80 4.05 9.79 -5.39
C GLU A 80 4.45 11.28 -5.47
N SER A 81 3.48 12.19 -5.44
CA SER A 81 3.70 13.64 -5.46
C SER A 81 3.71 14.30 -4.07
N GLY A 82 3.33 13.54 -3.04
CA GLY A 82 2.98 14.05 -1.72
C GLY A 82 4.13 14.61 -0.90
N ALA A 83 3.77 15.39 0.12
CA ALA A 83 4.69 16.13 0.99
C ALA A 83 5.37 15.28 2.08
N SER A 84 4.82 14.10 2.40
CA SER A 84 5.35 13.21 3.45
C SER A 84 6.15 12.07 2.86
N LEU A 85 7.44 12.00 3.20
CA LEU A 85 8.31 10.88 2.82
C LEU A 85 8.00 9.60 3.60
N ALA A 86 7.23 9.67 4.68
CA ALA A 86 6.89 8.52 5.51
C ALA A 86 5.56 7.86 5.10
N SER A 87 4.76 8.52 4.28
CA SER A 87 3.46 8.00 3.84
C SER A 87 3.61 7.10 2.62
N PHE A 88 2.87 5.99 2.60
CA PHE A 88 2.88 5.05 1.47
C PHE A 88 1.53 4.33 1.32
N LEU A 89 1.32 3.73 0.15
CA LEU A 89 0.20 2.83 -0.14
C LEU A 89 0.68 1.39 -0.18
N LEU A 90 -0.23 0.47 0.12
CA LEU A 90 -0.10 -0.96 -0.16
C LEU A 90 -1.26 -1.42 -1.02
N VAL A 91 -0.93 -2.13 -2.10
CA VAL A 91 -1.90 -2.68 -3.04
C VAL A 91 -1.60 -4.17 -3.24
N ALA A 92 -2.62 -5.02 -3.24
CA ALA A 92 -2.42 -6.43 -3.56
C ALA A 92 -2.03 -6.60 -5.04
N TYR A 93 -0.99 -7.38 -5.31
CA TYR A 93 -0.64 -7.77 -6.68
C TYR A 93 -1.36 -9.07 -7.05
N GLN A 94 -1.97 -9.11 -8.24
CA GLN A 94 -2.85 -10.22 -8.62
C GLN A 94 -2.16 -11.59 -8.77
N ASP A 95 -0.82 -11.60 -8.91
CA ASP A 95 -0.01 -12.82 -8.98
C ASP A 95 0.80 -13.05 -7.69
N GLY A 96 0.27 -12.54 -6.57
CA GLY A 96 0.85 -12.67 -5.23
C GLY A 96 1.86 -11.58 -4.88
N GLY A 97 1.85 -11.16 -3.63
CA GLY A 97 2.69 -10.08 -3.12
C GLY A 97 1.93 -8.77 -2.95
N LEU A 98 2.61 -7.80 -2.35
CA LEU A 98 2.09 -6.45 -2.17
C LEU A 98 2.96 -5.45 -2.92
N ILE A 99 2.32 -4.48 -3.57
CA ILE A 99 3.01 -3.34 -4.14
C ILE A 99 2.93 -2.19 -3.16
N SER A 100 4.09 -1.71 -2.74
CA SER A 100 4.21 -0.47 -1.98
C SER A 100 4.44 0.71 -2.91
N VAL A 101 3.74 1.82 -2.68
CA VAL A 101 3.92 3.07 -3.44
C VAL A 101 4.24 4.21 -2.48
N SER A 102 5.30 4.97 -2.73
CA SER A 102 5.77 6.07 -1.86
C SER A 102 6.41 7.20 -2.67
N ALA A 103 6.51 8.41 -2.09
CA ALA A 103 7.20 9.56 -2.72
C ALA A 103 8.71 9.31 -2.90
N GLY A 104 9.34 8.63 -1.94
CA GLY A 104 10.75 8.24 -1.96
C GLY A 104 10.95 6.79 -1.53
N GLU A 105 12.18 6.28 -1.68
CA GLU A 105 12.52 4.95 -1.20
C GLU A 105 12.49 4.89 0.33
N LEU A 106 11.71 3.94 0.87
CA LEU A 106 11.60 3.67 2.30
C LEU A 106 12.58 2.55 2.71
N PRO A 107 13.01 2.49 3.99
CA PRO A 107 14.01 1.50 4.43
C PRO A 107 13.66 0.05 4.06
N PHE A 108 12.40 -0.36 4.20
CA PHE A 108 11.94 -1.72 3.88
C PHE A 108 11.87 -2.01 2.37
N GLN A 109 11.94 -1.00 1.51
CA GLN A 109 11.88 -1.15 0.05
C GLN A 109 13.22 -1.53 -0.57
N SER A 110 14.33 -1.28 0.14
CA SER A 110 15.70 -1.54 -0.36
C SER A 110 15.99 -3.01 -0.71
N VAL A 111 15.22 -3.95 -0.15
CA VAL A 111 15.32 -5.39 -0.39
C VAL A 111 14.21 -5.92 -1.31
N ALA A 112 13.31 -5.05 -1.76
CA ALA A 112 12.16 -5.40 -2.58
C ALA A 112 12.46 -5.25 -4.08
N GLU A 113 11.65 -5.87 -4.92
CA GLU A 113 11.80 -5.79 -6.37
C GLU A 113 11.17 -4.49 -6.89
N ALA A 114 11.88 -3.74 -7.74
CA ALA A 114 11.31 -2.54 -8.35
C ALA A 114 10.11 -2.92 -9.24
N ALA A 115 8.99 -2.21 -9.05
CA ALA A 115 7.72 -2.48 -9.73
C ALA A 115 7.33 -1.36 -10.71
N ASP A 116 8.31 -0.81 -11.44
CA ASP A 116 8.09 0.28 -12.41
C ASP A 116 7.20 -0.12 -13.60
N TRP A 117 7.02 -1.42 -13.82
CA TRP A 117 6.12 -1.99 -14.82
C TRP A 117 4.65 -1.96 -14.35
N TRP A 118 4.39 -1.92 -13.05
CA TRP A 118 3.04 -1.97 -12.51
C TRP A 118 2.31 -0.64 -12.71
N ARG A 119 1.03 -0.73 -13.06
CA ARG A 119 0.13 0.39 -13.19
C ARG A 119 -1.14 0.08 -12.40
N PRO A 120 -1.67 1.04 -11.62
CA PRO A 120 -2.99 0.89 -11.02
C PRO A 120 -4.03 0.60 -12.10
N ARG A 121 -5.01 -0.24 -11.77
CA ARG A 121 -6.15 -0.60 -12.61
C ARG A 121 -7.44 -0.34 -11.85
#